data_AF-A0A4P6XSF6-F1
#
_entry.id   AF-A0A4P6XSF6-F1
#
_cell.length_a   1.000
_cell.length_b   1.000
_cell.length_c   1.000
_cell.angle_alpha   90.00
_cell.angle_beta   90.00
_cell.angle_gamma   90.00
#
_symmetry.space_group_name_H-M   'P 1'
#
loop_
_entity.id
_entity.type
_entity.pdbx_description
1 polymer ?
#
loop_
_entity_poly.entity_id
_entity_poly.type
_entity_poly.pdbx_seq_one_letter_code
_entity_poly.pdbx_strand_id
1 'polypeptide(L)'
;MGTGWELTRQLREKILKYASYPQTSISIRQMVQFGPSPSPGSIFLASQFIVEELPIRLALKVRDLENAPLGLSKMPSTVKVKNWYAQSFEELTSLPKPKIDDNLREQLYSSKLGQRARQVSRVSEHLKENGNILLDSSNLAHEQKTDPAVNNVFSDDGIVLRPHLANSALSASNTRARTESPTFGKTYFNPCPTNIVWPKEVYDYNKMVYEALNKIKKRHDATVATMAQGVQEWKTEHQLVQVNSAIQTFLDRFYMLRIGIRMLIGQHIALNMSQALPTRQKITKFLNGSNDPGNKGAKPNYVGVICTECNVKEIAEDAVETAKFICEEYYGLFEAPKIQLIAPQELVNFMYVPGHLIHMLFEVLKNSLRATIEFHTPLLKQKMIEENPEIKAEDIDLNDLKFPPIKVIISEGYEDIAIKISDEGGGIARSEIPLIWTYLYTTVDKTPTLDAEYSQTTFKAPMAGFGYGLPISRLYAQYFGGDLKLISMEGYGTDVYIHLNRLSSSLEPLP
;
A
#
# COMPACT_ATOMS: atom_id res chain seq x y z
N MET A 1 -23.48 9.58 26.12
CA MET A 1 -23.38 8.29 25.39
C MET A 1 -23.88 8.54 23.98
N GLY A 2 -22.98 8.74 23.02
CA GLY A 2 -23.38 8.93 21.63
C GLY A 2 -23.92 7.62 21.07
N THR A 3 -25.01 7.71 20.30
CA THR A 3 -25.61 6.58 19.56
C THR A 3 -24.51 5.78 18.85
N GLY A 4 -24.22 4.57 19.33
CA GLY A 4 -23.22 3.70 18.72
C GLY A 4 -23.66 3.29 17.32
N TRP A 5 -22.75 3.33 16.34
CA TRP A 5 -23.00 2.74 15.04
C TRP A 5 -23.20 1.23 15.20
N GLU A 6 -24.22 0.65 14.56
CA GLU A 6 -24.54 -0.78 14.63
C GLU A 6 -24.71 -1.41 13.25
N LEU A 7 -24.24 -2.65 13.12
CA LEU A 7 -24.36 -3.43 11.90
C LEU A 7 -25.80 -3.98 11.77
N THR A 8 -26.64 -3.27 11.01
CA THR A 8 -28.02 -3.71 10.75
C THR A 8 -28.07 -4.97 9.88
N ARG A 9 -29.17 -5.73 9.99
CA ARG A 9 -29.39 -6.94 9.16
C ARG A 9 -29.37 -6.63 7.66
N GLN A 10 -30.01 -5.55 7.23
CA GLN A 10 -30.05 -5.13 5.83
C GLN A 10 -28.65 -4.78 5.32
N LEU A 11 -27.85 -4.08 6.12
CA LEU A 11 -26.47 -3.76 5.77
C LEU A 11 -25.63 -5.03 5.63
N ARG A 12 -25.79 -6.00 6.53
CA ARG A 12 -25.10 -7.28 6.47
C ARG A 12 -25.44 -8.08 5.20
N GLU A 13 -26.71 -8.15 4.81
CA GLU A 13 -27.14 -8.81 3.57
C GLU A 13 -26.53 -8.13 2.33
N LYS A 14 -26.48 -6.78 2.33
CA LYS A 14 -25.82 -6.00 1.26
C LYS A 14 -24.32 -6.28 1.20
N ILE A 15 -23.63 -6.34 2.35
CA ILE A 15 -22.20 -6.70 2.43
C ILE A 15 -21.96 -8.10 1.85
N LEU A 16 -22.76 -9.11 2.24
CA LEU A 16 -22.60 -10.47 1.72
C LEU A 16 -22.77 -10.54 0.21
N LYS A 17 -23.72 -9.77 -0.35
CA LYS A 17 -23.88 -9.64 -1.80
C LYS A 17 -22.63 -9.05 -2.46
N TYR A 18 -22.11 -7.94 -1.94
CA TYR A 18 -20.90 -7.32 -2.51
C TYR A 18 -19.65 -8.20 -2.38
N ALA A 19 -19.54 -8.98 -1.30
CA ALA A 19 -18.45 -9.93 -1.10
C ALA A 19 -18.46 -11.12 -2.08
N SER A 20 -19.55 -11.30 -2.84
CA SER A 20 -19.62 -12.31 -3.91
C SER A 20 -19.04 -11.83 -5.24
N TYR A 21 -18.87 -10.52 -5.42
CA TYR A 21 -18.34 -9.95 -6.65
C TYR A 21 -16.82 -10.13 -6.74
N PRO A 22 -16.28 -10.40 -7.94
CA PRO A 22 -14.83 -10.43 -8.16
C PRO A 22 -14.25 -9.02 -8.01
N GLN A 23 -13.06 -8.95 -7.43
CA GLN A 23 -12.28 -7.71 -7.34
C GLN A 23 -11.60 -7.41 -8.68
N THR A 24 -11.38 -6.13 -8.97
CA THR A 24 -10.66 -5.69 -10.17
C THR A 24 -9.22 -5.34 -9.82
N SER A 25 -8.25 -6.11 -10.32
CA SER A 25 -6.82 -5.82 -10.14
C SER A 25 -6.37 -4.65 -11.00
N ILE A 26 -5.54 -3.77 -10.45
CA ILE A 26 -4.98 -2.60 -11.16
C ILE A 26 -3.45 -2.70 -11.14
N SER A 27 -2.76 -2.29 -12.21
CA SER A 27 -1.28 -2.20 -12.23
C SER A 27 -0.80 -0.77 -12.00
N ILE A 28 0.47 -0.60 -11.58
CA ILE A 28 1.13 0.71 -11.53
C ILE A 28 1.02 1.42 -12.89
N ARG A 29 1.26 0.68 -13.99
CA ARG A 29 1.16 1.21 -15.34
C ARG A 29 -0.21 1.82 -15.63
N GLN A 30 -1.30 1.18 -15.22
CA GLN A 30 -2.65 1.75 -15.36
C GLN A 30 -2.87 2.98 -14.48
N MET A 31 -2.34 3.00 -13.25
CA MET A 31 -2.50 4.14 -12.33
C MET A 31 -1.74 5.39 -12.81
N VAL A 32 -0.62 5.23 -13.53
CA VAL A 32 0.18 6.35 -14.04
C VAL A 32 -0.38 6.97 -15.32
N GLN A 33 -1.30 6.31 -16.01
CA GLN A 33 -1.94 6.86 -17.22
C GLN A 33 -2.66 8.19 -17.00
N PHE A 34 -3.02 8.52 -15.76
CA PHE A 34 -3.58 9.82 -15.39
C PHE A 34 -2.63 11.01 -15.67
N GLY A 35 -1.33 10.77 -15.67
CA GLY A 35 -0.31 11.81 -15.77
C GLY A 35 -0.27 12.75 -14.55
N PRO A 36 0.70 13.68 -14.52
CA PRO A 36 0.89 14.61 -13.40
C PRO A 36 -0.20 15.70 -13.30
N SER A 37 -1.00 15.88 -14.35
CA SER A 37 -2.08 16.87 -14.41
C SER A 37 -3.34 16.22 -14.99
N PRO A 38 -4.04 15.38 -14.20
CA PRO A 38 -5.22 14.65 -14.67
C PRO A 38 -6.38 15.62 -14.97
N SER A 39 -7.18 15.33 -16.01
CA SER A 39 -8.37 16.13 -16.31
C SER A 39 -9.52 15.85 -15.32
N PRO A 40 -10.37 16.86 -14.98
CA PRO A 40 -11.50 16.68 -14.05
C PRO A 40 -12.45 15.56 -14.47
N GLY A 41 -12.71 15.43 -15.77
CA GLY A 41 -13.49 14.31 -16.30
C GLY A 41 -12.82 12.94 -16.11
N SER A 42 -11.49 12.84 -16.24
CA SER A 42 -10.79 11.57 -16.01
C SER A 42 -10.87 11.17 -14.53
N ILE A 43 -10.71 12.13 -13.61
CA ILE A 43 -10.92 11.87 -12.18
C ILE A 43 -12.35 11.49 -11.89
N PHE A 44 -13.34 12.11 -12.54
CA PHE A 44 -14.75 11.77 -12.37
C PHE A 44 -15.06 10.32 -12.75
N LEU A 45 -14.55 9.84 -13.87
CA LEU A 45 -14.69 8.43 -14.24
C LEU A 45 -13.97 7.51 -13.24
N ALA A 46 -12.81 7.93 -12.73
CA ALA A 46 -12.11 7.21 -11.68
C ALA A 46 -12.90 7.20 -10.35
N SER A 47 -13.57 8.30 -9.99
CA SER A 47 -14.44 8.41 -8.82
C SER A 47 -15.60 7.42 -8.92
N GLN A 48 -16.23 7.32 -10.10
CA GLN A 48 -17.27 6.32 -10.35
C GLN A 48 -16.76 4.90 -10.25
N PHE A 49 -15.55 4.62 -10.74
CA PHE A 49 -14.92 3.31 -10.59
C PHE A 49 -14.67 2.99 -9.11
N ILE A 50 -14.06 3.91 -8.36
CA ILE A 50 -13.67 3.72 -6.95
C ILE A 50 -14.88 3.51 -6.04
N VAL A 51 -15.97 4.25 -6.25
CA VAL A 51 -17.22 4.11 -5.46
C VAL A 51 -17.90 2.76 -5.72
N GLU A 52 -17.59 2.07 -6.82
CA GLU A 52 -18.11 0.73 -7.11
C GLU A 52 -17.13 -0.38 -6.69
N GLU A 53 -15.82 -0.19 -6.87
CA GLU A 53 -14.77 -1.18 -6.55
C GLU A 53 -14.46 -1.25 -5.06
N LEU A 54 -14.31 -0.12 -4.35
CA LEU A 54 -13.96 -0.15 -2.93
C LEU A 54 -15.00 -0.88 -2.08
N PRO A 55 -16.32 -0.71 -2.27
CA PRO A 55 -17.30 -1.52 -1.56
C PRO A 55 -17.12 -3.03 -1.73
N ILE A 56 -16.69 -3.52 -2.90
CA ILE A 56 -16.41 -4.95 -3.12
C ILE A 56 -15.25 -5.37 -2.19
N ARG A 57 -14.13 -4.63 -2.21
CA ARG A 57 -12.96 -4.91 -1.36
C ARG A 57 -13.28 -4.81 0.14
N LEU A 58 -14.04 -3.79 0.56
CA LEU A 58 -14.48 -3.61 1.94
C LEU A 58 -15.45 -4.71 2.39
N ALA A 59 -16.34 -5.17 1.52
CA ALA A 59 -17.27 -6.24 1.84
C ALA A 59 -16.56 -7.59 2.05
N LEU A 60 -15.58 -7.90 1.18
CA LEU A 60 -14.70 -9.05 1.35
C LEU A 60 -13.96 -9.00 2.68
N LYS A 61 -13.46 -7.81 3.07
CA LYS A 61 -12.84 -7.60 4.38
C LYS A 61 -13.76 -7.92 5.55
N VAL A 62 -15.00 -7.43 5.51
CA VAL A 62 -15.98 -7.70 6.57
C VAL A 62 -16.25 -9.21 6.65
N ARG A 63 -16.49 -9.87 5.51
CA ARG A 63 -16.71 -11.32 5.44
C ARG A 63 -15.51 -12.10 6.01
N ASP A 64 -14.29 -11.74 5.62
CA ASP A 64 -13.08 -12.40 6.09
C ASP A 64 -12.89 -12.22 7.61
N LEU A 65 -13.18 -11.03 8.16
CA LEU A 65 -13.14 -10.77 9.60
C LEU A 65 -14.23 -11.52 10.38
N GLU A 66 -15.44 -11.66 9.82
CA GLU A 66 -16.50 -12.49 10.42
C GLU A 66 -16.08 -13.97 10.50
N ASN A 67 -15.38 -14.44 9.47
CA ASN A 67 -14.89 -15.81 9.36
C ASN A 67 -13.46 -16.00 9.88
N ALA A 68 -12.92 -15.03 10.65
CA ALA A 68 -11.57 -15.15 11.19
C ALA A 68 -11.47 -16.41 12.08
N PRO A 69 -10.38 -17.19 11.95
CA PRO A 69 -10.30 -18.55 12.49
C PRO A 69 -10.19 -18.56 14.01
N LEU A 70 -10.48 -19.72 14.61
CA LEU A 70 -10.19 -20.05 16.02
C LEU A 70 -10.77 -19.07 17.04
N GLY A 71 -11.88 -18.41 16.71
CA GLY A 71 -12.51 -17.43 17.60
C GLY A 71 -11.87 -16.05 17.58
N LEU A 72 -10.84 -15.79 16.76
CA LEU A 72 -10.26 -14.46 16.57
C LEU A 72 -11.33 -13.42 16.15
N SER A 73 -12.36 -13.86 15.42
CA SER A 73 -13.50 -13.02 15.01
C SER A 73 -14.32 -12.47 16.17
N LYS A 74 -14.23 -13.08 17.36
CA LYS A 74 -14.95 -12.68 18.58
C LYS A 74 -14.18 -11.67 19.42
N MET A 75 -12.88 -11.47 19.15
CA MET A 75 -12.05 -10.58 19.96
C MET A 75 -12.53 -9.13 19.83
N PRO A 76 -12.65 -8.37 20.94
CA PRO A 76 -13.15 -7.00 20.92
C PRO A 76 -12.48 -6.10 19.88
N SER A 77 -11.15 -6.19 19.77
CA SER A 77 -10.39 -5.39 18.81
C SER A 77 -10.61 -5.84 17.35
N THR A 78 -10.76 -7.15 17.09
CA THR A 78 -11.14 -7.66 15.77
C THR A 78 -12.54 -7.21 15.36
N VAL A 79 -13.50 -7.26 16.28
CA VAL A 79 -14.87 -6.77 16.07
C VAL A 79 -14.89 -5.26 15.78
N LYS A 80 -14.07 -4.48 16.49
CA LYS A 80 -13.91 -3.04 16.24
C LYS A 80 -13.42 -2.76 14.83
N VAL A 81 -12.39 -3.47 14.38
CA VAL A 81 -11.87 -3.36 13.01
C VAL A 81 -12.93 -3.76 11.97
N LYS A 82 -13.66 -4.86 12.21
CA LYS A 82 -14.79 -5.28 11.35
C LYS A 82 -15.84 -4.18 11.21
N ASN A 83 -16.23 -3.56 12.33
CA ASN A 83 -17.21 -2.48 12.33
C ASN A 83 -16.71 -1.24 11.58
N TRP A 84 -15.42 -0.91 11.65
CA TRP A 84 -14.85 0.16 10.82
C TRP A 84 -14.99 -0.12 9.32
N TYR A 85 -14.72 -1.35 8.88
CA TYR A 85 -14.88 -1.72 7.47
C TYR A 85 -16.35 -1.68 7.02
N ALA A 86 -17.26 -2.18 7.86
CA ALA A 86 -18.69 -2.17 7.57
C ALA A 86 -19.26 -0.74 7.53
N GLN A 87 -18.82 0.14 8.42
CA GLN A 87 -19.20 1.56 8.41
C GLN A 87 -18.67 2.26 7.15
N SER A 88 -17.41 2.02 6.77
CA SER A 88 -16.85 2.58 5.53
C SER A 88 -17.58 2.06 4.28
N PHE A 89 -18.02 0.81 4.28
CA PHE A 89 -18.84 0.24 3.21
C PHE A 89 -20.21 0.92 3.10
N GLU A 90 -20.88 1.14 4.23
CA GLU A 90 -22.17 1.86 4.27
C GLU A 90 -22.03 3.29 3.75
N GLU A 91 -21.01 4.03 4.21
CA GLU A 91 -20.73 5.40 3.79
C GLU A 91 -20.46 5.51 2.28
N LEU A 92 -19.68 4.60 1.68
CA LEU A 92 -19.44 4.63 0.23
C LEU A 92 -20.68 4.25 -0.58
N THR A 93 -21.40 3.22 -0.15
CA THR A 93 -22.56 2.74 -0.90
C THR A 93 -23.82 3.58 -0.71
N SER A 94 -23.79 4.56 0.20
CA SER A 94 -24.83 5.57 0.40
C SER A 94 -24.55 6.89 -0.34
N LEU A 95 -23.37 7.04 -0.97
CA LEU A 95 -23.07 8.22 -1.77
C LEU A 95 -24.06 8.36 -2.93
N PRO A 96 -24.56 9.57 -3.22
CA PRO A 96 -25.46 9.79 -4.34
C PRO A 96 -24.73 9.49 -5.65
N LYS A 97 -25.40 8.76 -6.54
CA LYS A 97 -24.87 8.50 -7.89
C LYS A 97 -24.92 9.80 -8.71
N PRO A 98 -23.87 10.11 -9.49
CA PRO A 98 -23.86 11.32 -10.29
C PRO A 98 -24.89 11.18 -11.42
N LYS A 99 -25.64 12.25 -11.69
CA LYS A 99 -26.50 12.33 -12.87
C LYS A 99 -25.63 12.74 -14.06
N ILE A 100 -25.64 11.92 -15.10
CA ILE A 100 -24.93 12.20 -16.36
C ILE A 100 -26.00 12.47 -17.41
N ASP A 101 -26.14 13.73 -17.81
CA ASP A 101 -26.97 14.11 -18.95
C ASP A 101 -26.29 13.76 -20.29
N ASP A 102 -27.01 13.85 -21.39
CA ASP A 102 -26.47 13.44 -22.70
C ASP A 102 -25.29 14.30 -23.14
N ASN A 103 -25.27 15.59 -22.78
CA ASN A 103 -24.16 16.50 -23.08
C ASN A 103 -22.89 16.12 -22.30
N LEU A 104 -22.97 15.93 -20.98
CA LEU A 104 -21.83 15.48 -20.17
C LEU A 104 -21.36 14.10 -20.62
N ARG A 105 -22.29 13.20 -20.99
CA ARG A 105 -21.94 11.88 -21.54
C ARG A 105 -21.13 12.00 -22.83
N GLU A 106 -21.53 12.89 -23.74
CA GLU A 106 -20.75 13.15 -24.95
C GLU A 106 -19.37 13.71 -24.64
N GLN A 107 -19.26 14.65 -23.69
CA GLN A 107 -17.98 15.21 -23.27
C GLN A 107 -17.04 14.15 -22.66
N LEU A 108 -17.55 13.31 -21.76
CA LEU A 108 -16.79 12.25 -21.08
C LEU A 108 -16.28 11.18 -22.05
N TYR A 109 -17.05 10.85 -23.08
CA TYR A 109 -16.76 9.74 -24.00
C TYR A 109 -16.43 10.18 -25.43
N SER A 110 -16.09 11.46 -25.63
CA SER A 110 -15.79 12.06 -26.95
C SER A 110 -14.53 11.51 -27.62
N SER A 111 -13.59 10.92 -26.87
CA SER A 111 -12.37 10.32 -27.41
C SER A 111 -12.64 8.99 -28.15
N LYS A 112 -11.82 8.60 -29.13
CA LYS A 112 -11.95 7.30 -29.83
C LYS A 112 -11.94 6.09 -28.86
N LEU A 113 -11.20 6.18 -27.75
CA LEU A 113 -11.25 5.21 -26.64
C LEU A 113 -12.58 5.30 -25.85
N GLY A 114 -13.10 6.51 -25.61
CA GLY A 114 -14.41 6.74 -25.01
C GLY A 114 -15.57 6.18 -25.82
N GLN A 115 -15.49 6.20 -27.16
CA GLN A 115 -16.48 5.57 -28.04
C GLN A 115 -16.53 4.04 -27.89
N ARG A 116 -15.37 3.40 -27.62
CA ARG A 116 -15.28 1.97 -27.29
C ARG A 116 -15.87 1.67 -25.90
N ALA A 117 -15.57 2.51 -24.90
CA ALA A 117 -16.18 2.41 -23.57
C ALA A 117 -17.71 2.63 -23.61
N ARG A 118 -18.20 3.50 -24.49
CA ARG A 118 -19.64 3.71 -24.75
C ARG A 118 -20.31 2.45 -25.30
N GLN A 119 -19.64 1.71 -26.16
CA GLN A 119 -20.13 0.44 -26.70
C GLN A 119 -20.18 -0.65 -25.61
N VAL A 120 -19.15 -0.75 -24.76
CA VAL A 120 -19.11 -1.70 -23.63
C VAL A 120 -20.17 -1.36 -22.56
N SER A 121 -20.35 -0.09 -22.22
CA SER A 121 -21.39 0.35 -21.28
C SER A 121 -22.80 0.03 -21.80
N ARG A 122 -23.10 0.26 -23.09
CA ARG A 122 -24.39 -0.12 -23.70
C ARG A 122 -24.61 -1.63 -23.71
N VAL A 123 -23.56 -2.42 -23.95
CA VAL A 123 -23.63 -3.88 -23.89
C VAL A 123 -23.88 -4.35 -22.45
N SER A 124 -23.23 -3.75 -21.45
CA SER A 124 -23.46 -4.06 -20.03
C SER A 124 -24.84 -3.63 -19.54
N GLU A 125 -25.39 -2.52 -20.04
CA GLU A 125 -26.79 -2.11 -19.79
C GLU A 125 -27.80 -3.05 -20.46
N HIS A 126 -27.59 -3.47 -21.72
CA HIS A 126 -28.47 -4.42 -22.40
C HIS A 126 -28.38 -5.86 -21.85
N LEU A 127 -27.23 -6.30 -21.36
CA LEU A 127 -27.09 -7.59 -20.66
C LEU A 127 -27.85 -7.64 -19.34
N LYS A 128 -28.08 -6.48 -18.69
CA LYS A 128 -28.92 -6.38 -17.49
C LYS A 128 -30.41 -6.43 -17.80
N GLU A 129 -30.81 -6.08 -19.02
CA GLU A 129 -32.21 -6.06 -19.46
C GLU A 129 -32.65 -7.34 -20.18
N ASN A 130 -31.76 -8.03 -20.91
CA ASN A 130 -32.10 -9.24 -21.64
C ASN A 130 -31.09 -10.38 -21.38
N GLY A 131 -31.50 -11.35 -20.57
CA GLY A 131 -30.66 -12.45 -20.07
C GLY A 131 -30.33 -13.57 -21.06
N ASN A 132 -30.17 -13.33 -22.37
CA ASN A 132 -29.68 -14.34 -23.31
C ASN A 132 -29.34 -13.76 -24.70
N ILE A 133 -28.07 -13.42 -24.97
CA ILE A 133 -27.53 -13.41 -26.35
C ILE A 133 -26.05 -13.81 -26.32
N LEU A 134 -25.71 -14.94 -26.96
CA LEU A 134 -24.35 -15.34 -27.33
C LEU A 134 -23.94 -14.56 -28.59
N LEU A 135 -22.82 -13.82 -28.57
CA LEU A 135 -22.26 -13.20 -29.77
C LEU A 135 -20.78 -13.58 -29.99
N ASP A 136 -20.57 -14.03 -31.23
CA ASP A 136 -19.36 -14.56 -31.86
C ASP A 136 -18.23 -13.53 -31.96
N SER A 137 -17.02 -13.93 -31.57
CA SER A 137 -15.87 -13.04 -31.25
C SER A 137 -14.85 -12.91 -32.39
N SER A 138 -15.17 -13.35 -33.59
CA SER A 138 -14.18 -13.62 -34.64
C SER A 138 -13.73 -12.41 -35.47
N ASN A 139 -14.42 -11.26 -35.43
CA ASN A 139 -14.13 -10.14 -36.36
C ASN A 139 -13.29 -8.97 -35.80
N LEU A 140 -12.70 -9.07 -34.60
CA LEU A 140 -11.99 -7.95 -33.94
C LEU A 140 -10.46 -7.92 -34.17
N ALA A 141 -9.90 -8.86 -34.93
CA ALA A 141 -8.45 -9.08 -34.98
C ALA A 141 -7.69 -8.23 -36.02
N HIS A 142 -8.36 -7.54 -36.95
CA HIS A 142 -7.66 -7.05 -38.16
C HIS A 142 -7.19 -5.58 -38.16
N GLU A 143 -7.53 -4.76 -37.17
CA GLU A 143 -7.29 -3.30 -37.21
C GLU A 143 -6.26 -2.74 -36.20
N GLN A 144 -5.52 -3.60 -35.48
CA GLN A 144 -4.63 -3.18 -34.37
C GLN A 144 -3.27 -2.55 -34.75
N LYS A 145 -3.02 -2.16 -36.02
CA LYS A 145 -1.67 -1.76 -36.46
C LYS A 145 -1.37 -0.26 -36.55
N THR A 146 -2.30 0.67 -36.25
CA THR A 146 -2.08 2.10 -36.58
C THR A 146 -2.63 3.10 -35.56
N ASP A 147 -2.39 2.94 -34.24
CA ASP A 147 -2.79 3.95 -33.23
C ASP A 147 -1.58 4.62 -32.53
N PRO A 148 -1.30 5.92 -32.80
CA PRO A 148 -0.22 6.67 -32.17
C PRO A 148 -0.39 6.91 -30.65
N ALA A 149 -1.58 6.73 -30.07
CA ALA A 149 -1.79 6.90 -28.62
C ALA A 149 -1.26 5.73 -27.77
N VAL A 150 -0.97 4.58 -28.41
CA VAL A 150 -0.25 3.44 -27.83
C VAL A 150 1.27 3.66 -27.89
N ASN A 151 1.74 4.60 -28.73
CA ASN A 151 3.14 4.88 -29.01
C ASN A 151 3.73 6.03 -28.19
N ASN A 152 3.21 6.33 -26.99
CA ASN A 152 4.06 6.99 -26.00
C ASN A 152 5.15 5.98 -25.61
N VAL A 153 6.29 6.18 -26.25
CA VAL A 153 7.51 5.37 -26.23
C VAL A 153 8.00 5.18 -24.80
N PHE A 154 7.57 4.08 -24.16
CA PHE A 154 8.39 3.34 -23.23
C PHE A 154 9.04 2.22 -24.05
N SER A 155 10.17 2.53 -24.67
CA SER A 155 11.05 1.52 -25.27
C SER A 155 11.84 0.88 -24.14
N ASP A 156 11.42 -0.29 -23.65
CA ASP A 156 12.42 -1.22 -23.11
C ASP A 156 12.00 -2.69 -23.11
N ASP A 157 10.75 -3.04 -22.81
CA ASP A 157 10.54 -4.43 -22.37
C ASP A 157 10.46 -5.50 -23.47
N GLY A 158 10.49 -5.18 -24.77
CA GLY A 158 10.42 -6.19 -25.85
C GLY A 158 9.18 -7.13 -25.83
N ILE A 159 8.28 -6.97 -24.86
CA ILE A 159 7.11 -7.81 -24.64
C ILE A 159 5.91 -7.10 -25.25
N VAL A 160 5.57 -7.52 -26.46
CA VAL A 160 4.26 -7.26 -27.07
C VAL A 160 3.22 -7.98 -26.22
N LEU A 161 2.57 -7.27 -25.30
CA LEU A 161 1.32 -7.73 -24.70
C LEU A 161 0.28 -7.77 -25.82
N ARG A 162 0.10 -8.96 -26.42
CA ARG A 162 -1.17 -9.27 -27.11
C ARG A 162 -2.27 -9.06 -26.07
N PRO A 163 -3.40 -8.41 -26.40
CA PRO A 163 -4.53 -8.37 -25.49
C PRO A 163 -4.94 -9.82 -25.24
N HIS A 164 -4.65 -10.32 -24.03
CA HIS A 164 -5.13 -11.61 -23.61
C HIS A 164 -6.65 -11.49 -23.47
N LEU A 165 -7.36 -11.91 -24.52
CA LEU A 165 -8.64 -12.59 -24.33
C LEU A 165 -8.37 -13.64 -23.26
N ALA A 166 -9.04 -13.49 -22.11
CA ALA A 166 -8.94 -14.41 -21.01
C ALA A 166 -9.18 -15.82 -21.54
N ASN A 167 -8.15 -16.67 -21.53
CA ASN A 167 -8.34 -18.09 -21.79
C ASN A 167 -9.23 -18.63 -20.68
N SER A 168 -10.49 -18.82 -21.03
CA SER A 168 -11.54 -19.39 -20.21
C SER A 168 -11.29 -20.88 -20.08
N ALA A 169 -10.48 -21.27 -19.11
CA ALA A 169 -10.45 -22.62 -18.62
C ALA A 169 -10.35 -22.55 -17.10
N LEU A 170 -11.47 -22.26 -16.42
CA LEU A 170 -11.72 -22.52 -14.99
C LEU A 170 -13.19 -22.17 -14.65
N SER A 171 -13.94 -23.17 -14.18
CA SER A 171 -15.23 -23.13 -13.47
C SER A 171 -16.40 -22.32 -14.06
N ALA A 172 -17.40 -23.03 -14.59
CA ALA A 172 -18.70 -22.49 -15.02
C ALA A 172 -19.57 -21.90 -13.89
N SER A 173 -19.16 -21.98 -12.62
CA SER A 173 -19.98 -21.49 -11.49
C SER A 173 -19.87 -19.98 -11.22
N ASN A 174 -18.87 -19.29 -11.80
CA ASN A 174 -18.54 -17.89 -11.48
C ASN A 174 -18.89 -16.86 -12.58
N THR A 175 -19.48 -17.29 -13.70
CA THR A 175 -19.79 -16.41 -14.83
C THR A 175 -20.87 -15.37 -14.53
N ARG A 176 -21.91 -15.71 -13.78
CA ARG A 176 -23.00 -14.78 -13.42
C ARG A 176 -22.55 -13.66 -12.47
N ALA A 177 -21.84 -14.00 -11.39
CA ALA A 177 -21.32 -13.01 -10.44
C ALA A 177 -20.34 -12.04 -11.12
N ARG A 178 -19.59 -12.52 -12.12
CA ARG A 178 -18.68 -11.68 -12.90
C ARG A 178 -19.40 -10.69 -13.79
N THR A 179 -20.46 -11.10 -14.51
CA THR A 179 -21.24 -10.20 -15.37
C THR A 179 -22.12 -9.23 -14.59
N GLU A 180 -22.53 -9.59 -13.38
CA GLU A 180 -23.32 -8.74 -12.48
C GLU A 180 -22.46 -7.76 -11.66
N SER A 181 -21.13 -7.91 -11.68
CA SER A 181 -20.23 -7.03 -10.93
C SER A 181 -20.39 -5.57 -11.39
N PRO A 182 -20.53 -4.61 -10.45
CA PRO A 182 -20.60 -3.18 -10.77
C PRO A 182 -19.38 -2.64 -11.54
N THR A 183 -18.25 -3.33 -11.49
CA THR A 183 -16.98 -2.96 -12.13
C THR A 183 -16.69 -3.78 -13.40
N PHE A 184 -17.58 -4.68 -13.79
CA PHE A 184 -17.40 -5.49 -15.00
C PHE A 184 -17.23 -4.61 -16.25
N GLY A 185 -16.12 -4.81 -16.98
CA GLY A 185 -15.81 -4.06 -18.19
C GLY A 185 -15.37 -2.61 -17.98
N LYS A 186 -15.22 -2.16 -16.72
CA LYS A 186 -14.73 -0.81 -16.41
C LYS A 186 -13.22 -0.80 -16.21
N THR A 187 -12.59 0.29 -16.61
CA THR A 187 -11.16 0.57 -16.38
C THR A 187 -11.00 1.67 -15.33
N TYR A 188 -9.90 1.61 -14.57
CA TYR A 188 -9.59 2.65 -13.59
C TYR A 188 -9.31 4.00 -14.26
N PHE A 189 -8.62 3.99 -15.41
CA PHE A 189 -8.33 5.17 -16.21
C PHE A 189 -9.16 5.20 -17.50
N ASN A 190 -9.69 6.38 -17.82
CA ASN A 190 -10.30 6.70 -19.11
C ASN A 190 -9.86 8.11 -19.52
N PRO A 191 -9.35 8.30 -20.76
CA PRO A 191 -8.84 9.60 -21.19
C PRO A 191 -9.98 10.56 -21.52
N CYS A 192 -10.01 11.69 -20.81
CA CYS A 192 -10.95 12.79 -21.04
C CYS A 192 -10.23 14.09 -21.44
N PRO A 193 -10.83 14.96 -22.28
CA PRO A 193 -10.21 16.21 -22.73
C PRO A 193 -9.74 17.11 -21.57
N THR A 194 -8.55 17.70 -21.70
CA THR A 194 -7.95 18.63 -20.73
C THR A 194 -8.30 20.10 -21.02
N ASN A 195 -8.62 20.42 -22.27
CA ASN A 195 -8.80 21.80 -22.75
C ASN A 195 -10.27 22.28 -22.68
N ILE A 196 -11.10 21.64 -21.86
CA ILE A 196 -12.51 21.99 -21.70
C ILE A 196 -12.82 22.34 -20.25
N VAL A 197 -13.76 23.26 -20.07
CA VAL A 197 -14.31 23.57 -18.75
C VAL A 197 -15.39 22.52 -18.45
N TRP A 198 -15.12 21.68 -17.46
CA TRP A 198 -16.07 20.66 -17.01
C TRP A 198 -17.26 21.30 -16.27
N PRO A 199 -18.46 20.71 -16.35
CA PRO A 199 -19.61 21.17 -15.57
C PRO A 199 -19.35 21.12 -14.05
N LYS A 200 -20.05 21.97 -13.29
CA LYS A 200 -19.87 22.08 -11.83
C LYS A 200 -20.11 20.74 -11.13
N GLU A 201 -21.07 19.97 -11.62
CA GLU A 201 -21.48 18.66 -11.13
C GLU A 201 -20.31 17.66 -11.11
N VAL A 202 -19.38 17.77 -12.06
CA VAL A 202 -18.16 16.94 -12.13
C VAL A 202 -17.24 17.24 -10.95
N TYR A 203 -16.99 18.53 -10.68
CA TYR A 203 -16.16 18.97 -9.56
C TYR A 203 -16.80 18.67 -8.21
N ASP A 204 -18.11 18.93 -8.08
CA ASP A 204 -18.85 18.67 -6.85
C ASP A 204 -18.86 17.17 -6.52
N TYR A 205 -19.02 16.30 -7.52
CA TYR A 205 -18.95 14.84 -7.32
C TYR A 205 -17.54 14.39 -6.93
N ASN A 206 -16.49 14.86 -7.62
CA ASN A 206 -15.10 14.55 -7.27
C ASN A 206 -14.77 14.97 -5.84
N LYS A 207 -15.18 16.19 -5.45
CA LYS A 207 -14.99 16.70 -4.09
C LYS A 207 -15.70 15.84 -3.05
N MET A 208 -16.95 15.47 -3.30
CA MET A 208 -17.72 14.62 -2.40
C MET A 208 -17.05 13.24 -2.18
N VAL A 209 -16.59 12.60 -3.26
CA VAL A 209 -15.87 11.33 -3.17
C VAL A 209 -14.55 11.51 -2.42
N TYR A 210 -13.78 12.55 -2.74
CA TYR A 210 -12.55 12.89 -2.04
C TYR A 210 -12.74 13.07 -0.52
N GLU A 211 -13.79 13.77 -0.10
CA GLU A 211 -14.11 13.97 1.33
C GLU A 211 -14.47 12.65 2.02
N ALA A 212 -15.30 11.82 1.37
CA ALA A 212 -15.64 10.49 1.87
C ALA A 212 -14.41 9.59 2.03
N LEU A 213 -13.53 9.55 1.02
CA LEU A 213 -12.29 8.76 1.07
C LEU A 213 -11.33 9.26 2.15
N ASN A 214 -11.22 10.57 2.38
CA ASN A 214 -10.39 11.10 3.47
C ASN A 214 -10.92 10.69 4.85
N LYS A 215 -12.24 10.69 5.04
CA LYS A 215 -12.87 10.21 6.28
C LYS A 215 -12.56 8.73 6.50
N ILE A 216 -12.69 7.91 5.46
CA ILE A 216 -12.39 6.47 5.49
C ILE A 216 -10.90 6.23 5.77
N LYS A 217 -10.00 6.96 5.10
CA LYS A 217 -8.55 6.87 5.32
C LYS A 217 -8.20 7.08 6.80
N LYS A 218 -8.70 8.16 7.40
CA LYS A 218 -8.50 8.50 8.83
C LYS A 218 -9.03 7.41 9.76
N ARG A 219 -10.25 6.90 9.52
CA ARG A 219 -10.84 5.79 10.30
C ARG A 219 -9.93 4.56 10.35
N HIS A 220 -9.25 4.26 9.25
CA HIS A 220 -8.45 3.05 9.11
C HIS A 220 -6.95 3.21 9.44
N ASP A 221 -6.52 4.37 9.94
CA ASP A 221 -5.11 4.59 10.28
C ASP A 221 -4.64 3.68 11.43
N ALA A 222 -5.48 3.48 12.45
CA ALA A 222 -5.18 2.59 13.58
C ALA A 222 -5.42 1.08 13.31
N THR A 223 -5.85 0.69 12.10
CA THR A 223 -6.31 -0.68 11.81
C THR A 223 -5.26 -1.77 12.09
N VAL A 224 -3.99 -1.56 11.74
CA VAL A 224 -2.96 -2.58 11.95
C VAL A 224 -2.69 -2.78 13.44
N ALA A 225 -2.57 -1.67 14.18
CA ALA A 225 -2.34 -1.67 15.61
C ALA A 225 -3.52 -2.32 16.37
N THR A 226 -4.76 -1.94 16.04
CA THR A 226 -5.95 -2.56 16.63
C THR A 226 -6.07 -4.04 16.26
N MET A 227 -5.73 -4.43 15.02
CA MET A 227 -5.75 -5.86 14.65
C MET A 227 -4.68 -6.66 15.42
N ALA A 228 -3.48 -6.10 15.59
CA ALA A 228 -2.43 -6.73 16.40
C ALA A 228 -2.87 -6.90 17.87
N GLN A 229 -3.58 -5.91 18.42
CA GLN A 229 -4.21 -6.02 19.73
C GLN A 229 -5.26 -7.15 19.77
N GLY A 230 -6.09 -7.31 18.74
CA GLY A 230 -7.05 -8.43 18.66
C GLY A 230 -6.38 -9.80 18.64
N VAL A 231 -5.23 -9.91 17.99
CA VAL A 231 -4.42 -11.14 18.01
C VAL A 231 -3.81 -11.38 19.39
N GLN A 232 -3.38 -10.32 20.09
CA GLN A 232 -2.86 -10.42 21.46
C GLN A 232 -3.95 -10.81 22.48
N GLU A 233 -5.16 -10.26 22.34
CA GLU A 233 -6.35 -10.65 23.11
C GLU A 233 -6.60 -12.16 22.95
N TRP A 234 -6.63 -12.63 21.69
CA TRP A 234 -6.81 -14.05 21.38
C TRP A 234 -5.72 -14.94 21.98
N LYS A 235 -4.45 -14.52 21.86
CA LYS A 235 -3.27 -15.24 22.40
C LYS A 235 -3.36 -15.41 23.91
N THR A 236 -3.85 -14.39 24.61
CA THR A 236 -4.01 -14.39 26.07
C THR A 236 -5.10 -15.37 26.51
N GLU A 237 -6.21 -15.45 25.77
CA GLU A 237 -7.33 -16.36 26.06
C GLU A 237 -6.98 -17.84 25.78
N HIS A 238 -6.19 -18.13 24.75
CA HIS A 238 -6.00 -19.51 24.27
C HIS A 238 -4.74 -20.22 24.80
N GLN A 239 -3.84 -19.52 25.50
CA GLN A 239 -2.64 -19.99 26.24
C GLN A 239 -1.61 -20.87 25.49
N LEU A 240 -1.94 -21.48 24.35
CA LEU A 240 -1.08 -22.33 23.55
C LEU A 240 -0.72 -21.64 22.23
N VAL A 241 0.51 -21.13 22.18
CA VAL A 241 1.10 -20.49 20.99
C VAL A 241 1.73 -21.58 20.12
N GLN A 242 0.92 -22.46 19.53
CA GLN A 242 1.41 -23.17 18.35
C GLN A 242 1.28 -22.23 17.15
N VAL A 243 2.33 -22.12 16.34
CA VAL A 243 2.31 -21.39 15.07
C VAL A 243 1.13 -21.92 14.27
N ASN A 244 0.08 -21.12 14.18
CA ASN A 244 -1.16 -21.56 13.58
C ASN A 244 -1.24 -21.07 12.13
N SER A 245 -1.11 -22.01 11.20
CA SER A 245 -1.15 -21.71 9.76
C SER A 245 -2.44 -21.01 9.32
N ALA A 246 -3.57 -21.24 10.01
CA ALA A 246 -4.84 -20.59 9.68
C ALA A 246 -4.85 -19.09 10.04
N ILE A 247 -4.33 -18.72 11.23
CA ILE A 247 -4.21 -17.31 11.64
C ILE A 247 -3.20 -16.61 10.72
N GLN A 248 -2.08 -17.25 10.42
CA GLN A 248 -1.07 -16.69 9.51
C GLN A 248 -1.66 -16.39 8.13
N THR A 249 -2.28 -17.39 7.49
CA THR A 249 -2.91 -17.24 6.18
C THR A 249 -3.99 -16.16 6.18
N PHE A 250 -4.78 -16.09 7.26
CA PHE A 250 -5.79 -15.04 7.44
C PHE A 250 -5.15 -13.64 7.52
N LEU A 251 -4.11 -13.47 8.33
CA LEU A 251 -3.46 -12.17 8.52
C LEU A 251 -2.70 -11.72 7.28
N ASP A 252 -2.06 -12.63 6.54
CA ASP A 252 -1.42 -12.31 5.26
C ASP A 252 -2.43 -11.76 4.25
N ARG A 253 -3.56 -12.47 4.05
CA ARG A 253 -4.66 -11.98 3.19
C ARG A 253 -5.23 -10.66 3.74
N PHE A 254 -5.33 -10.53 5.06
CA PHE A 254 -5.81 -9.31 5.67
C PHE A 254 -4.87 -8.13 5.36
N TYR A 255 -3.58 -8.22 5.64
CA TYR A 255 -2.71 -7.08 5.39
C TYR A 255 -2.55 -6.80 3.89
N MET A 256 -2.52 -7.83 3.03
CA MET A 256 -2.49 -7.66 1.56
C MET A 256 -3.70 -6.87 1.04
N LEU A 257 -4.93 -7.28 1.41
CA LEU A 257 -6.14 -6.56 1.01
C LEU A 257 -6.17 -5.11 1.56
N ARG A 258 -5.61 -4.89 2.77
CA ARG A 258 -5.54 -3.53 3.34
C ARG A 258 -4.58 -2.64 2.57
N ILE A 259 -3.41 -3.16 2.18
CA ILE A 259 -2.45 -2.45 1.34
C ILE A 259 -3.15 -2.00 0.06
N GLY A 260 -3.90 -2.90 -0.60
CA GLY A 260 -4.59 -2.53 -1.82
C GLY A 260 -5.74 -1.53 -1.68
N ILE A 261 -6.51 -1.60 -0.59
CA ILE A 261 -7.49 -0.56 -0.28
C ILE A 261 -6.80 0.80 -0.06
N ARG A 262 -5.70 0.84 0.70
CA ARG A 262 -4.95 2.08 0.96
C ARG A 262 -4.27 2.62 -0.29
N MET A 263 -3.81 1.76 -1.19
CA MET A 263 -3.23 2.16 -2.47
C MET A 263 -4.25 2.92 -3.32
N LEU A 264 -5.45 2.36 -3.51
CA LEU A 264 -6.51 3.01 -4.30
C LEU A 264 -7.03 4.30 -3.66
N ILE A 265 -7.26 4.29 -2.35
CA ILE A 265 -7.68 5.49 -1.61
C ILE A 265 -6.61 6.58 -1.70
N GLY A 266 -5.35 6.23 -1.45
CA GLY A 266 -4.21 7.15 -1.52
C GLY A 266 -4.05 7.75 -2.91
N GLN A 267 -4.07 6.91 -3.95
CA GLN A 267 -3.97 7.35 -5.34
C GLN A 267 -5.08 8.34 -5.69
N HIS A 268 -6.34 8.02 -5.38
CA HIS A 268 -7.46 8.87 -5.73
C HIS A 268 -7.46 10.21 -4.98
N ILE A 269 -7.08 10.21 -3.69
CA ILE A 269 -6.92 11.43 -2.89
C ILE A 269 -5.83 12.32 -3.50
N ALA A 270 -4.66 11.75 -3.83
CA ALA A 270 -3.54 12.49 -4.39
C ALA A 270 -3.85 13.07 -5.79
N LEU A 271 -4.55 12.32 -6.64
CA LEU A 271 -5.03 12.82 -7.93
C LEU A 271 -5.99 14.03 -7.76
N ASN A 272 -6.92 13.98 -6.81
CA ASN A 272 -7.81 15.11 -6.53
C ASN A 272 -7.07 16.33 -5.96
N MET A 273 -6.06 16.13 -5.10
CA MET A 273 -5.23 17.22 -4.59
C MET A 273 -4.46 17.91 -5.72
N SER A 274 -3.94 17.15 -6.69
CA SER A 274 -3.26 17.72 -7.87
C SER A 274 -4.16 18.66 -8.69
N GLN A 275 -5.49 18.44 -8.69
CA GLN A 275 -6.46 19.35 -9.31
C GLN A 275 -6.82 20.59 -8.48
N ALA A 276 -6.68 20.54 -7.16
CA ALA A 276 -7.02 21.66 -6.29
C ALA A 276 -5.93 22.76 -6.28
N LEU A 277 -4.71 22.44 -6.74
CA LEU A 277 -3.55 23.33 -6.72
C LEU A 277 -3.37 24.39 -7.85
N PRO A 278 -4.22 24.60 -8.88
CA PRO A 278 -3.87 25.52 -9.98
C PRO A 278 -4.60 26.88 -10.06
N THR A 279 -5.27 27.39 -9.02
CA THR A 279 -6.03 28.67 -9.18
C THR A 279 -5.86 29.73 -8.08
N ARG A 280 -5.53 29.37 -6.83
CA ARG A 280 -5.48 30.38 -5.74
C ARG A 280 -4.10 31.02 -5.50
N GLN A 281 -3.03 30.48 -6.10
CA GLN A 281 -1.66 31.00 -5.98
C GLN A 281 -1.29 32.03 -7.06
N LYS A 282 -2.07 32.18 -8.15
CA LYS A 282 -1.73 33.13 -9.23
C LYS A 282 -2.00 34.60 -8.87
N ILE A 283 -2.95 34.88 -7.98
CA ILE A 283 -3.33 36.26 -7.60
C ILE A 283 -2.51 36.75 -6.40
N THR A 284 -2.21 35.89 -5.42
CA THR A 284 -1.36 36.24 -4.26
C THR A 284 0.11 36.43 -4.63
N LYS A 285 0.62 35.77 -5.69
CA LYS A 285 1.96 35.99 -6.24
C LYS A 285 2.15 37.37 -6.90
N PHE A 286 1.06 38.04 -7.28
CA PHE A 286 1.11 39.35 -7.94
C PHE A 286 1.15 40.53 -6.95
N LEU A 287 0.71 40.33 -5.71
CA LEU A 287 0.55 41.40 -4.72
C LEU A 287 1.64 41.41 -3.64
N ASN A 288 2.19 40.25 -3.27
CA ASN A 288 3.19 40.15 -2.21
C ASN A 288 4.49 39.58 -2.77
N GLY A 289 5.35 40.46 -3.25
CA GLY A 289 6.73 40.14 -3.59
C GLY A 289 7.54 39.86 -2.32
N SER A 290 7.75 38.59 -2.01
CA SER A 290 8.83 38.15 -1.12
C SER A 290 9.30 36.75 -1.50
N ASN A 291 10.61 36.62 -1.67
CA ASN A 291 11.31 35.38 -1.96
C ASN A 291 11.45 34.55 -0.67
N ASP A 292 10.76 33.43 -0.60
CA ASP A 292 10.99 32.37 0.38
C ASP A 292 11.39 31.08 -0.35
N PRO A 293 12.63 30.59 -0.19
CA PRO A 293 13.14 29.44 -0.94
C PRO A 293 12.74 28.14 -0.23
N GLY A 294 11.59 27.58 -0.59
CA GLY A 294 11.25 26.22 -0.12
C GLY A 294 9.87 25.66 -0.46
N ASN A 295 9.03 26.39 -1.20
CA ASN A 295 7.65 25.94 -1.46
C ASN A 295 7.57 25.12 -2.77
N LYS A 296 7.79 23.80 -2.67
CA LYS A 296 7.72 22.86 -3.80
C LYS A 296 6.28 22.77 -4.33
N GLY A 297 6.04 23.36 -5.50
CA GLY A 297 4.88 23.02 -6.33
C GLY A 297 4.86 21.52 -6.64
N ALA A 298 3.70 21.01 -7.06
CA ALA A 298 3.53 19.61 -7.45
C ALA A 298 4.71 19.16 -8.33
N LYS A 299 5.53 18.23 -7.82
CA LYS A 299 6.70 17.72 -8.54
C LYS A 299 6.19 17.07 -9.84
N PRO A 300 6.74 17.42 -11.03
CA PRO A 300 6.27 16.90 -12.32
C PRO A 300 6.38 15.37 -12.43
N ASN A 301 7.14 14.73 -11.54
CA ASN A 301 7.45 13.30 -11.54
C ASN A 301 6.48 12.46 -10.69
N TYR A 302 5.32 12.99 -10.31
CA TYR A 302 4.33 12.26 -9.52
C TYR A 302 3.00 12.13 -10.23
N VAL A 303 2.44 10.92 -10.19
CA VAL A 303 1.06 10.64 -10.59
C VAL A 303 0.34 10.03 -9.41
N GLY A 304 -0.37 10.88 -8.66
CA GLY A 304 -0.97 10.50 -7.38
C GLY A 304 0.12 10.16 -6.35
N VAL A 305 0.12 8.93 -5.84
CA VAL A 305 1.12 8.45 -4.86
C VAL A 305 2.36 7.81 -5.50
N ILE A 306 2.36 7.66 -6.83
CA ILE A 306 3.43 7.02 -7.58
C ILE A 306 4.43 8.08 -8.04
N CYS A 307 5.71 7.84 -7.79
CA CYS A 307 6.80 8.62 -8.37
C CYS A 307 7.28 7.91 -9.64
N THR A 308 7.30 8.62 -10.77
CA THR A 308 7.77 8.09 -12.07
C THR A 308 9.29 7.99 -12.13
N GLU A 309 9.99 8.81 -11.35
CA GLU A 309 11.45 8.86 -11.24
C GLU A 309 11.84 8.75 -9.76
N CYS A 310 11.57 7.58 -9.17
CA CYS A 310 11.81 7.29 -7.77
C CYS A 310 13.31 7.04 -7.54
N ASN A 311 14.00 7.99 -6.91
CA ASN A 311 15.41 7.84 -6.53
C ASN A 311 15.52 6.95 -5.28
N VAL A 312 16.01 5.72 -5.47
CA VAL A 312 16.13 4.72 -4.39
C VAL A 312 17.11 5.16 -3.32
N LYS A 313 18.19 5.85 -3.72
CA LYS A 313 19.23 6.31 -2.80
C LYS A 313 18.70 7.35 -1.83
N GLU A 314 18.01 8.39 -2.34
CA GLU A 314 17.40 9.44 -1.50
C GLU A 314 16.41 8.84 -0.49
N ILE A 315 15.56 7.90 -0.93
CA ILE A 315 14.59 7.25 -0.05
C ILE A 315 15.27 6.40 1.02
N ALA A 316 16.39 5.75 0.68
CA ALA A 316 17.18 5.02 1.65
C ALA A 316 17.86 5.95 2.67
N GLU A 317 18.36 7.11 2.24
CA GLU A 317 18.92 8.15 3.12
C GLU A 317 17.86 8.63 4.12
N ASP A 318 16.65 9.00 3.64
CA ASP A 318 15.54 9.42 4.49
C ASP A 318 15.15 8.33 5.52
N ALA A 319 15.10 7.06 5.08
CA ALA A 319 14.80 5.93 5.95
C ALA A 319 15.89 5.71 7.01
N VAL A 320 17.15 5.86 6.64
CA VAL A 320 18.32 5.76 7.53
C VAL A 320 18.28 6.83 8.61
N GLU A 321 18.06 8.10 8.24
CA GLU A 321 17.97 9.19 9.20
C GLU A 321 16.84 8.98 10.20
N THR A 322 15.66 8.58 9.70
CA THR A 322 14.49 8.32 10.55
C THR A 322 14.73 7.14 11.50
N ALA A 323 15.35 6.05 11.03
CA ALA A 323 15.64 4.87 11.85
C ALA A 323 16.70 5.17 12.92
N LYS A 324 17.75 5.94 12.57
CA LYS A 324 18.77 6.40 13.53
C LYS A 324 18.17 7.28 14.62
N PHE A 325 17.34 8.24 14.26
CA PHE A 325 16.69 9.14 15.22
C PHE A 325 15.89 8.35 16.27
N ILE A 326 15.07 7.38 15.84
CA ILE A 326 14.27 6.56 16.78
C ILE A 326 15.17 5.66 17.63
N CYS A 327 16.26 5.16 17.05
CA CYS A 327 17.24 4.36 17.77
C CYS A 327 17.95 5.18 18.87
N GLU A 328 18.36 6.41 18.55
CA GLU A 328 18.99 7.35 19.48
C GLU A 328 18.05 7.71 20.63
N GLU A 329 16.80 8.06 20.32
CA GLU A 329 15.78 8.37 21.32
C GLU A 329 15.49 7.18 22.23
N TYR A 330 15.40 5.97 21.68
CA TYR A 330 15.03 4.77 22.44
C TYR A 330 16.14 4.28 23.37
N TYR A 331 17.40 4.25 22.90
CA TYR A 331 18.53 3.77 23.68
C TYR A 331 19.27 4.87 24.45
N GLY A 332 18.91 6.15 24.25
CA GLY A 332 19.59 7.29 24.88
C GLY A 332 21.01 7.51 24.32
N LEU A 333 21.20 7.26 23.02
CA LEU A 333 22.48 7.42 22.33
C LEU A 333 22.64 8.83 21.76
N PHE A 334 23.85 9.38 21.81
CA PHE A 334 24.21 10.60 21.08
C PHE A 334 24.41 10.34 19.58
N GLU A 335 24.87 9.14 19.22
CA GLU A 335 25.03 8.71 17.83
C GLU A 335 24.65 7.22 17.69
N ALA A 336 23.69 6.91 16.83
CA ALA A 336 23.36 5.53 16.48
C ALA A 336 24.50 4.82 15.72
N PRO A 337 24.53 3.47 15.69
CA PRO A 337 25.46 2.71 14.86
C PRO A 337 25.54 3.26 13.44
N LYS A 338 26.77 3.40 12.92
CA LYS A 338 27.00 3.97 11.59
C LYS A 338 26.30 3.12 10.52
N ILE A 339 25.54 3.75 9.64
CA ILE A 339 24.95 3.09 8.48
C ILE A 339 25.70 3.52 7.23
N GLN A 340 26.30 2.55 6.53
CA GLN A 340 27.05 2.74 5.29
C GLN A 340 26.14 2.48 4.10
N LEU A 341 25.73 3.54 3.40
CA LEU A 341 24.97 3.43 2.16
C LEU A 341 25.93 3.29 0.97
N ILE A 342 25.87 2.14 0.31
CA ILE A 342 26.63 1.79 -0.87
C ILE A 342 25.64 1.73 -2.03
N ALA A 343 25.67 2.75 -2.88
CA ALA A 343 24.81 2.84 -4.06
C ALA A 343 25.67 3.04 -5.31
N PRO A 344 25.16 2.67 -6.51
CA PRO A 344 25.81 3.01 -7.76
C PRO A 344 26.04 4.52 -7.88
N GLN A 345 27.07 4.92 -8.65
CA GLN A 345 27.34 6.34 -8.90
C GLN A 345 26.25 6.99 -9.77
N GLU A 346 25.64 6.20 -10.65
CA GLU A 346 24.52 6.62 -11.48
C GLU A 346 23.20 6.62 -10.67
N LEU A 347 22.29 7.52 -11.05
CA LEU A 347 21.00 7.66 -10.39
C LEU A 347 20.10 6.45 -10.72
N VAL A 348 19.86 5.61 -9.72
CA VAL A 348 18.91 4.49 -9.81
C VAL A 348 17.49 5.04 -9.70
N ASN A 349 16.89 5.37 -10.84
CA ASN A 349 15.53 5.89 -10.95
C ASN A 349 14.60 4.85 -11.58
N PHE A 350 13.45 4.62 -10.95
CA PHE A 350 12.40 3.78 -11.54
C PHE A 350 11.02 4.22 -11.06
N MET A 351 9.97 3.69 -11.67
CA MET A 351 8.60 4.03 -11.28
C MET A 351 8.17 3.17 -10.09
N TYR A 352 7.89 3.80 -8.94
CA TYR A 352 7.47 3.09 -7.73
C TYR A 352 6.65 3.97 -6.78
N VAL A 353 6.19 3.39 -5.67
CA VAL A 353 5.50 4.11 -4.60
C VAL A 353 6.51 4.39 -3.47
N PRO A 354 7.03 5.64 -3.33
CA PRO A 354 8.04 5.96 -2.31
C PRO A 354 7.62 5.59 -0.89
N GLY A 355 6.33 5.79 -0.57
CA GLY A 355 5.77 5.46 0.74
C GLY A 355 5.81 3.96 1.09
N HIS A 356 5.79 3.07 0.10
CA HIS A 356 5.96 1.63 0.34
C HIS A 356 7.43 1.31 0.60
N LEU A 357 8.33 1.89 -0.20
CA LEU A 357 9.76 1.65 -0.11
C LEU A 357 10.33 2.14 1.24
N ILE A 358 10.04 3.38 1.62
CA ILE A 358 10.50 3.95 2.89
C ILE A 358 10.04 3.11 4.09
N HIS A 359 8.81 2.57 4.05
CA HIS A 359 8.28 1.73 5.11
C HIS A 359 9.04 0.41 5.26
N MET A 360 9.34 -0.27 4.14
CA MET A 360 10.12 -1.51 4.17
C MET A 360 11.55 -1.28 4.67
N LEU A 361 12.22 -0.23 4.16
CA LEU A 361 13.58 0.11 4.58
C LEU A 361 13.62 0.47 6.06
N PHE A 362 12.71 1.33 6.51
CA PHE A 362 12.61 1.76 7.90
C PHE A 362 12.43 0.58 8.87
N GLU A 363 11.50 -0.33 8.60
CA GLU A 363 11.24 -1.48 9.47
C GLU A 363 12.43 -2.44 9.53
N VAL A 364 13.11 -2.69 8.41
CA VAL A 364 14.31 -3.53 8.39
C VAL A 364 15.48 -2.85 9.12
N LEU A 365 15.72 -1.55 8.86
CA LEU A 365 16.80 -0.79 9.49
C LEU A 365 16.64 -0.70 11.01
N LYS A 366 15.41 -0.49 11.51
CA LYS A 366 15.16 -0.53 12.97
C LYS A 366 15.55 -1.88 13.56
N ASN A 367 15.19 -2.99 12.91
CA ASN A 367 15.52 -4.32 13.41
C ASN A 367 17.04 -4.56 13.42
N SER A 368 17.74 -4.15 12.35
CA SER A 368 19.20 -4.24 12.27
C SER A 368 19.91 -3.38 13.32
N LEU A 369 19.44 -2.14 13.55
CA LEU A 369 19.96 -1.25 14.60
C LEU A 369 19.77 -1.85 15.99
N ARG A 370 18.56 -2.30 16.30
CA ARG A 370 18.23 -2.97 17.55
C ARG A 370 19.12 -4.19 17.79
N ALA A 371 19.20 -5.10 16.82
CA ALA A 371 20.00 -6.32 16.93
C ALA A 371 21.48 -6.00 17.16
N THR A 372 22.02 -5.01 16.43
CA THR A 372 23.42 -4.58 16.58
C THR A 372 23.70 -4.05 17.98
N ILE A 373 22.84 -3.20 18.53
CA ILE A 373 23.04 -2.63 19.86
C ILE A 373 22.90 -3.72 20.93
N GLU A 374 21.81 -4.50 20.89
CA GLU A 374 21.52 -5.51 21.91
C GLU A 374 22.59 -6.62 21.95
N PHE A 375 23.11 -7.04 20.79
CA PHE A 375 24.15 -8.07 20.71
C PHE A 375 25.52 -7.58 21.16
N HIS A 376 25.95 -6.38 20.72
CA HIS A 376 27.32 -5.90 21.00
C HIS A 376 27.48 -5.23 22.35
N THR A 377 26.43 -4.68 22.95
CA THR A 377 26.52 -4.01 24.26
C THR A 377 27.22 -4.85 25.34
N PRO A 378 26.80 -6.09 25.63
CA PRO A 378 27.48 -6.91 26.64
C PRO A 378 28.92 -7.28 26.24
N LEU A 379 29.14 -7.59 24.95
CA LEU A 379 30.45 -8.00 24.42
C LEU A 379 31.48 -6.86 24.50
N LEU A 380 31.09 -5.65 24.12
CA LEU A 380 31.95 -4.47 24.14
C LEU A 380 32.24 -4.03 25.58
N LYS A 381 31.25 -4.09 26.48
CA LYS A 381 31.48 -3.84 27.91
C LYS A 381 32.50 -4.81 28.50
N GLN A 382 32.34 -6.12 28.20
CA GLN A 382 33.29 -7.12 28.66
C GLN A 382 34.71 -6.85 28.13
N LYS A 383 34.85 -6.53 26.84
CA LYS A 383 36.14 -6.21 26.23
C LYS A 383 36.82 -5.00 26.88
N MET A 384 36.06 -3.95 27.22
CA MET A 384 36.61 -2.78 27.90
C MET A 384 37.08 -3.09 29.33
N ILE A 385 36.40 -4.00 30.05
CA ILE A 385 36.82 -4.45 31.39
C ILE A 385 38.09 -5.30 31.28
N GLU A 386 38.20 -6.16 30.26
CA GLU A 386 39.40 -6.95 30.01
C GLU A 386 40.62 -6.08 29.67
N GLU A 387 40.41 -4.99 28.92
CA GLU A 387 41.44 -3.98 28.61
C GLU A 387 41.78 -3.12 29.85
N ASN A 388 40.79 -2.76 30.66
CA ASN A 388 40.94 -1.92 31.85
C ASN A 388 40.23 -2.54 33.08
N PRO A 389 40.91 -3.39 33.88
CA PRO A 389 40.30 -4.14 34.99
C PRO A 389 39.75 -3.29 36.15
N GLU A 390 40.09 -2.00 36.21
CA GLU A 390 39.61 -1.07 37.24
C GLU A 390 38.19 -0.54 36.96
N ILE A 391 37.71 -0.66 35.71
CA ILE A 391 36.39 -0.18 35.29
C ILE A 391 35.35 -1.27 35.56
N LYS A 392 34.23 -0.92 36.17
CA LYS A 392 33.10 -1.83 36.35
C LYS A 392 32.11 -1.71 35.19
N ALA A 393 31.40 -2.80 34.88
CA ALA A 393 30.41 -2.85 33.79
C ALA A 393 29.27 -1.80 33.92
N GLU A 394 28.95 -1.44 35.16
CA GLU A 394 27.94 -0.45 35.55
C GLU A 394 28.38 1.00 35.29
N ASP A 395 29.69 1.27 35.26
CA ASP A 395 30.25 2.60 35.03
C ASP A 395 30.48 2.89 33.53
N ILE A 396 30.31 1.90 32.66
CA ILE A 396 30.47 2.05 31.20
C ILE A 396 29.15 2.55 30.60
N ASP A 397 29.17 3.78 30.09
CA ASP A 397 28.07 4.37 29.33
C ASP A 397 27.93 3.69 27.96
N LEU A 398 26.70 3.55 27.50
CA LEU A 398 26.40 3.02 26.16
C LEU A 398 27.01 3.91 25.06
N ASN A 399 27.11 5.21 25.32
CA ASN A 399 27.66 6.21 24.40
C ASN A 399 29.17 6.07 24.16
N ASP A 400 29.89 5.39 25.04
CA ASP A 400 31.33 5.13 24.88
C ASP A 400 31.60 3.91 23.98
N LEU A 401 30.57 3.12 23.68
CA LEU A 401 30.69 1.90 22.89
C LEU A 401 30.69 2.20 21.40
N LYS A 402 31.61 1.55 20.67
CA LYS A 402 31.69 1.63 19.21
C LYS A 402 31.08 0.40 18.55
N PHE A 403 29.86 0.56 18.04
CA PHE A 403 29.14 -0.49 17.35
C PHE A 403 29.61 -0.70 15.91
N PRO A 404 29.57 -1.93 15.38
CA PRO A 404 29.89 -2.18 13.98
C PRO A 404 28.86 -1.53 13.04
N PRO A 405 29.28 -1.14 11.82
CA PRO A 405 28.40 -0.44 10.90
C PRO A 405 27.42 -1.40 10.20
N ILE A 406 26.18 -0.94 10.02
CA ILE A 406 25.19 -1.60 9.17
C ILE A 406 25.44 -1.18 7.72
N LYS A 407 25.40 -2.11 6.78
CA LYS A 407 25.62 -1.83 5.35
C LYS A 407 24.30 -1.90 4.60
N VAL A 408 23.99 -0.86 3.86
CA VAL A 408 22.85 -0.80 2.92
C VAL A 408 23.43 -0.76 1.52
N ILE A 409 23.25 -1.81 0.73
CA ILE A 409 23.79 -1.96 -0.61
C ILE A 409 22.62 -1.92 -1.60
N ILE A 410 22.62 -0.95 -2.49
CA ILE A 410 21.64 -0.83 -3.57
C ILE A 410 22.28 -1.36 -4.85
N SER A 411 21.59 -2.26 -5.54
CA SER A 411 21.99 -2.80 -6.83
C SER A 411 20.87 -2.59 -7.83
N GLU A 412 21.23 -2.11 -9.01
CA GLU A 412 20.33 -1.94 -10.14
C GLU A 412 20.55 -3.08 -11.14
N GLY A 413 19.50 -3.89 -11.38
CA GLY A 413 19.45 -4.89 -12.43
C GLY A 413 18.51 -4.48 -13.57
N TYR A 414 18.50 -5.24 -14.66
CA TYR A 414 17.59 -4.99 -15.79
C TYR A 414 16.11 -5.25 -15.42
N GLU A 415 15.84 -6.31 -14.67
CA GLU A 415 14.46 -6.72 -14.32
C GLU A 415 14.06 -6.27 -12.89
N ASP A 416 15.04 -6.20 -11.98
CA ASP A 416 14.80 -5.88 -10.58
C ASP A 416 15.78 -4.85 -10.02
N ILE A 417 15.33 -4.16 -8.98
CA ILE A 417 16.19 -3.40 -8.07
C ILE A 417 16.29 -4.21 -6.79
N ALA A 418 17.52 -4.49 -6.37
CA ALA A 418 17.81 -5.25 -5.16
C ALA A 418 18.45 -4.32 -4.11
N ILE A 419 17.90 -4.34 -2.90
CA ILE A 419 18.46 -3.61 -1.76
C ILE A 419 18.82 -4.64 -0.70
N LYS A 420 20.10 -4.70 -0.35
CA LYS A 420 20.62 -5.56 0.71
C LYS A 420 20.93 -4.74 1.96
N ILE A 421 20.35 -5.10 3.09
CA ILE A 421 20.67 -4.54 4.41
C ILE A 421 21.38 -5.63 5.20
N SER A 422 22.61 -5.36 5.65
CA SER A 422 23.48 -6.32 6.32
C SER A 422 23.94 -5.76 7.67
N ASP A 423 23.65 -6.50 8.73
CA ASP A 423 24.08 -6.19 10.10
C ASP A 423 24.98 -7.28 10.68
N GLU A 424 25.70 -6.91 11.74
CA GLU A 424 26.48 -7.84 12.58
C GLU A 424 25.78 -8.02 13.94
N GLY A 425 24.45 -8.07 13.95
CA GLY A 425 23.62 -8.13 15.16
C GLY A 425 23.49 -9.50 15.80
N GLY A 426 24.48 -10.39 15.63
CA GLY A 426 24.49 -11.72 16.24
C GLY A 426 23.66 -12.78 15.52
N GLY A 427 22.85 -12.40 14.53
CA GLY A 427 22.07 -13.33 13.72
C GLY A 427 20.87 -13.95 14.45
N ILE A 428 20.19 -14.87 13.76
CA ILE A 428 18.95 -15.51 14.18
C ILE A 428 19.17 -17.02 14.10
N ALA A 429 18.81 -17.74 15.17
CA ALA A 429 18.95 -19.18 15.22
C ALA A 429 18.12 -19.85 14.11
N ARG A 430 18.66 -20.92 13.51
CA ARG A 430 18.03 -21.56 12.34
C ARG A 430 16.60 -22.06 12.63
N SER A 431 16.32 -22.46 13.87
CA SER A 431 14.98 -22.86 14.33
C SER A 431 13.97 -21.72 14.38
N GLU A 432 14.43 -20.48 14.49
CA GLU A 432 13.58 -19.29 14.63
C GLU A 432 13.29 -18.60 13.30
N ILE A 433 14.09 -18.85 12.25
CA ILE A 433 13.90 -18.25 10.91
C ILE A 433 12.47 -18.42 10.37
N PRO A 434 11.78 -19.57 10.50
CA PRO A 434 10.39 -19.67 10.07
C PRO A 434 9.43 -18.80 10.90
N LEU A 435 9.76 -18.56 12.17
CA LEU A 435 8.92 -17.86 13.14
C LEU A 435 8.90 -16.35 12.93
N ILE A 436 9.99 -15.75 12.45
CA ILE A 436 10.09 -14.29 12.24
C ILE A 436 9.08 -13.76 11.20
N TRP A 437 8.60 -14.64 10.33
CA TRP A 437 7.57 -14.33 9.34
C TRP A 437 6.15 -14.46 9.90
N THR A 438 6.01 -14.91 11.15
CA THR A 438 4.72 -15.14 11.78
C THR A 438 4.30 -13.96 12.64
N TYR A 439 3.00 -13.64 12.61
CA TYR A 439 2.45 -12.53 13.39
C TYR A 439 2.31 -12.80 14.90
N LEU A 440 2.57 -14.04 15.33
CA LEU A 440 2.44 -14.48 16.73
C LEU A 440 3.78 -14.49 17.47
N TYR A 441 4.89 -14.37 16.73
CA TYR A 441 6.25 -14.39 17.23
C TYR A 441 6.79 -12.97 17.37
N THR A 442 7.42 -12.68 18.50
CA THR A 442 8.14 -11.43 18.76
C THR A 442 9.29 -11.71 19.72
N THR A 443 10.40 -11.01 19.55
CA THR A 443 11.60 -11.10 20.41
C THR A 443 11.54 -10.10 21.57
N VAL A 444 10.34 -9.65 21.95
CA VAL A 444 10.12 -8.67 23.01
C VAL A 444 9.24 -9.31 24.09
N ASP A 445 9.72 -9.31 25.34
CA ASP A 445 9.03 -9.95 26.48
C ASP A 445 7.71 -9.27 26.86
N LYS A 446 7.59 -7.96 26.62
CA LYS A 446 6.37 -7.17 26.88
C LYS A 446 6.00 -6.33 25.67
N THR A 447 4.92 -6.72 25.00
CA THR A 447 4.35 -5.92 23.93
C THR A 447 3.87 -4.58 24.49
N PRO A 448 4.28 -3.42 23.93
CA PRO A 448 3.86 -2.12 24.43
C PRO A 448 2.34 -1.97 24.28
N THR A 449 1.67 -1.47 25.33
CA THR A 449 0.27 -1.07 25.25
C THR A 449 0.13 0.10 24.30
N LEU A 450 -0.76 -0.03 23.31
CA LEU A 450 -1.04 1.05 22.36
C LEU A 450 -1.76 2.19 23.09
N ASP A 451 -1.15 3.37 23.12
CA ASP A 451 -1.86 4.59 23.48
C ASP A 451 -3.00 4.85 22.48
N ALA A 452 -4.13 5.38 22.96
CA ALA A 452 -5.30 5.67 22.14
C ALA A 452 -5.02 6.67 20.99
N GLU A 453 -3.91 7.41 21.06
CA GLU A 453 -3.43 8.36 20.05
C GLU A 453 -2.37 7.78 19.09
N TYR A 454 -2.07 6.48 19.18
CA TYR A 454 -1.08 5.85 18.29
C TYR A 454 -1.55 5.86 16.83
N SER A 455 -1.00 6.79 16.05
CA SER A 455 -1.11 6.78 14.59
C SER A 455 0.17 6.22 14.00
N GLN A 456 0.04 5.16 13.18
CA GLN A 456 1.16 4.58 12.43
C GLN A 456 1.83 5.56 11.46
N THR A 457 1.18 6.69 11.18
CA THR A 457 1.71 7.74 10.30
C THR A 457 2.52 8.80 11.05
N THR A 458 2.60 8.72 12.38
CA THR A 458 3.24 9.75 13.20
C THR A 458 4.45 9.13 13.88
N PHE A 459 5.53 9.90 13.93
CA PHE A 459 6.88 9.74 14.50
C PHE A 459 7.03 9.03 15.88
N LYS A 460 5.99 8.41 16.44
CA LYS A 460 5.95 7.71 17.73
C LYS A 460 5.87 6.18 17.59
N ALA A 461 6.43 5.61 16.52
CA ALA A 461 6.48 4.15 16.38
C ALA A 461 7.57 3.59 17.32
N PRO A 462 7.27 2.61 18.20
CA PRO A 462 8.27 2.09 19.13
C PRO A 462 9.39 1.35 18.38
N MET A 463 10.60 1.38 18.94
CA MET A 463 11.79 0.75 18.36
C MET A 463 11.57 -0.75 18.11
N ALA A 464 10.93 -1.43 19.06
CA ALA A 464 10.40 -2.78 18.91
C ALA A 464 8.88 -2.81 19.18
N GLY A 465 8.14 -3.59 18.40
CA GLY A 465 6.67 -3.58 18.40
C GLY A 465 6.03 -4.97 18.47
N PHE A 466 4.85 -5.09 17.89
CA PHE A 466 4.01 -6.31 17.93
C PHE A 466 4.57 -7.54 17.20
N GLY A 467 5.73 -7.45 16.53
CA GLY A 467 6.25 -8.50 15.65
C GLY A 467 5.68 -8.47 14.22
N TYR A 468 5.06 -7.36 13.81
CA TYR A 468 4.35 -7.25 12.53
C TYR A 468 5.20 -6.63 11.41
N GLY A 469 6.34 -6.01 11.75
CA GLY A 469 7.17 -5.23 10.81
C GLY A 469 7.67 -6.04 9.62
N LEU A 470 8.37 -7.16 9.87
CA LEU A 470 8.94 -8.00 8.82
C LEU A 470 7.87 -8.66 7.93
N PRO A 471 6.82 -9.32 8.48
CA PRO A 471 5.77 -9.90 7.64
C PRO A 471 5.05 -8.85 6.79
N ILE A 472 4.72 -7.67 7.34
CA ILE A 472 4.05 -6.61 6.59
C ILE A 472 4.97 -6.04 5.50
N SER A 473 6.25 -5.82 5.80
CA SER A 473 7.24 -5.35 4.82
C SER A 473 7.36 -6.29 3.64
N ARG A 474 7.31 -7.62 3.90
CA ARG A 474 7.26 -8.63 2.83
C ARG A 474 6.02 -8.51 1.95
N LEU A 475 4.85 -8.28 2.53
CA LEU A 475 3.62 -8.07 1.74
C LEU A 475 3.70 -6.79 0.90
N TYR A 476 4.32 -5.72 1.40
CA TYR A 476 4.55 -4.50 0.60
C TYR A 476 5.46 -4.76 -0.60
N ALA A 477 6.52 -5.56 -0.44
CA ALA A 477 7.39 -5.95 -1.56
C ALA A 477 6.62 -6.78 -2.60
N GLN A 478 5.85 -7.77 -2.13
CA GLN A 478 5.08 -8.68 -2.99
C GLN A 478 3.91 -8.00 -3.72
N TYR A 479 3.36 -6.91 -3.18
CA TYR A 479 2.20 -6.23 -3.75
C TYR A 479 2.41 -5.76 -5.20
N PHE A 480 3.65 -5.43 -5.60
CA PHE A 480 3.99 -5.10 -6.98
C PHE A 480 4.99 -6.07 -7.62
N GLY A 481 4.94 -7.35 -7.22
CA GLY A 481 5.73 -8.41 -7.83
C GLY A 481 7.19 -8.49 -7.38
N GLY A 482 7.55 -7.79 -6.30
CA GLY A 482 8.82 -7.96 -5.61
C GLY A 482 8.79 -9.10 -4.57
N ASP A 483 9.79 -9.15 -3.71
CA ASP A 483 9.82 -10.04 -2.53
C ASP A 483 10.79 -9.50 -1.47
N LEU A 484 10.66 -9.99 -0.24
CA LEU A 484 11.59 -9.71 0.85
C LEU A 484 12.08 -11.04 1.42
N LYS A 485 13.40 -11.24 1.37
CA LYS A 485 14.08 -12.46 1.83
C LYS A 485 15.09 -12.11 2.91
N LEU A 486 15.40 -13.09 3.75
CA LEU A 486 16.34 -12.93 4.85
C LEU A 486 17.24 -14.16 4.92
N ILE A 487 18.53 -13.93 5.10
CA ILE A 487 19.56 -14.94 5.33
C ILE A 487 20.29 -14.53 6.60
N SER A 488 20.32 -15.40 7.61
CA SER A 488 20.98 -15.10 8.87
C SER A 488 22.06 -16.12 9.20
N MET A 489 23.13 -15.64 9.83
CA MET A 489 24.26 -16.42 10.32
C MET A 489 24.32 -16.24 11.84
N GLU A 490 23.81 -17.23 12.56
CA GLU A 490 23.82 -17.27 14.03
C GLU A 490 25.24 -17.08 14.58
N GLY A 491 25.39 -16.19 15.54
CA GLY A 491 26.65 -15.75 16.12
C GLY A 491 27.38 -14.63 15.35
N TYR A 492 26.88 -14.23 14.17
CA TYR A 492 27.49 -13.16 13.37
C TYR A 492 26.51 -12.03 13.05
N GLY A 493 25.46 -12.29 12.26
CA GLY A 493 24.66 -11.21 11.68
C GLY A 493 23.60 -11.66 10.70
N THR A 494 22.87 -10.69 10.13
CA THR A 494 21.74 -10.94 9.23
C THR A 494 21.82 -10.09 7.96
N ASP A 495 21.54 -10.73 6.82
CA ASP A 495 21.35 -10.08 5.52
C ASP A 495 19.87 -10.14 5.13
N VAL A 496 19.27 -8.97 4.88
CA VAL A 496 17.91 -8.82 4.36
C VAL A 496 17.97 -8.30 2.92
N TYR A 497 17.24 -8.96 2.02
CA TYR A 497 17.17 -8.64 0.60
C TYR A 497 15.75 -8.19 0.24
N ILE A 498 15.61 -6.96 -0.23
CA ILE A 498 14.37 -6.42 -0.80
C ILE A 498 14.54 -6.40 -2.32
N HIS A 499 13.70 -7.16 -3.02
CA HIS A 499 13.62 -7.15 -4.48
C HIS A 499 12.40 -6.37 -4.92
N LEU A 500 12.59 -5.42 -5.84
CA LEU A 500 11.54 -4.57 -6.39
C LEU A 500 11.48 -4.80 -7.89
N ASN A 501 10.29 -5.12 -8.40
CA ASN A 501 10.10 -5.31 -9.83
C ASN A 501 10.15 -3.96 -10.58
N ARG A 502 11.01 -3.86 -11.60
CA ARG A 502 11.06 -2.68 -12.48
C ARG A 502 9.92 -2.69 -13.51
N LEU A 503 9.46 -3.88 -13.87
CA LEU A 503 8.39 -4.09 -14.84
C LEU A 503 7.05 -3.69 -14.20
N SER A 504 6.63 -2.45 -14.44
CA SER A 504 5.40 -1.85 -13.93
C SER A 504 4.08 -2.50 -14.39
N SER A 505 4.17 -3.61 -15.14
CA SER A 505 3.06 -4.40 -15.65
C SER A 505 2.45 -5.37 -14.64
N SER A 506 3.12 -5.62 -13.49
CA SER A 506 2.56 -6.51 -12.47
C SER A 506 1.21 -6.01 -11.97
N LEU A 507 0.22 -6.90 -11.98
CA LEU A 507 -1.09 -6.67 -11.40
C LEU A 507 -1.03 -6.89 -9.88
N GLU A 508 -1.90 -6.18 -9.17
CA GLU A 508 -2.15 -6.41 -7.75
C GLU A 508 -2.44 -7.89 -7.45
N PRO A 509 -1.75 -8.51 -6.47
CA PRO A 509 -2.04 -9.88 -6.03
C PRO A 509 -3.28 -9.86 -5.12
N LEU A 510 -4.45 -9.83 -5.73
CA LEU A 510 -5.73 -9.89 -5.01
C LEU A 510 -6.05 -11.36 -4.65
N PRO A 511 -6.34 -11.65 -3.36
CA PRO A 511 -6.69 -13.00 -2.90
C PRO A 511 -8.10 -13.45 -3.27
#